data_AF-A0AAX3LR24-F1
#
_entry.id   AF-A0AAX3LR24-F1
#
_cell.length_a   1.000
_cell.length_b   1.000
_cell.length_c   1.000
_cell.angle_alpha   90.00
_cell.angle_beta   90.00
_cell.angle_gamma   90.00
#
_symmetry.space_group_name_H-M   'P 1'
#
loop_
_entity.id
_entity.type
_entity.pdbx_description
1 polymer ?
#
loop_
_entity_poly.entity_id
_entity_poly.type
_entity_poly.pdbx_seq_one_letter_code
_entity_poly.pdbx_strand_id
1 'polypeptide(L)'
;MRGLTKGIAKPALLWALHFTLIYALISAACAPRALLGQDHLLIIAVVLTLAMAMVQIFWMWRGAHSGRRSDLNRDETALLRAGWWTGLISLIATLANLTPVLILPGCHG
;
A
#
# COMPACT_ATOMS: atom_id res chain seq x y z
N MET A 1 9.63 -18.29 -13.45
CA MET A 1 10.04 -17.85 -12.09
C MET A 1 10.16 -16.33 -11.91
N ARG A 2 10.98 -15.59 -12.68
CA ARG A 2 11.17 -14.11 -12.52
C ARG A 2 9.87 -13.26 -12.58
N GLY A 3 8.85 -13.70 -13.31
CA GLY A 3 7.56 -13.01 -13.39
C GLY A 3 6.70 -13.15 -12.12
N LEU A 4 6.74 -14.31 -11.45
CA LEU A 4 5.93 -14.58 -10.25
C LEU A 4 6.53 -13.95 -9.00
N THR A 5 7.86 -13.94 -8.84
CA THR A 5 8.52 -13.18 -7.75
C THR A 5 8.24 -11.68 -7.84
N LYS A 6 8.19 -11.11 -9.06
CA LYS A 6 7.71 -9.73 -9.27
C LYS A 6 6.24 -9.55 -8.85
N GLY A 7 5.40 -10.56 -9.03
CA GLY A 7 3.99 -10.54 -8.60
C GLY A 7 3.82 -10.43 -7.08
N ILE A 8 4.72 -11.06 -6.32
CA ILE A 8 4.73 -11.04 -4.85
C ILE A 8 5.41 -9.77 -4.31
N ALA A 9 6.54 -9.38 -4.89
CA ALA A 9 7.32 -8.23 -4.41
C ALA A 9 6.66 -6.88 -4.68
N LYS A 10 5.92 -6.75 -5.80
CA LYS A 10 5.24 -5.50 -6.18
C LYS A 10 4.31 -4.94 -5.09
N PRO A 11 3.35 -5.70 -4.54
CA PRO A 11 2.46 -5.16 -3.52
C PRO A 11 3.20 -4.77 -2.23
N ALA A 12 4.18 -5.57 -1.81
CA ALA A 12 4.99 -5.26 -0.63
C ALA A 12 5.84 -3.99 -0.83
N LEU A 13 6.44 -3.81 -2.02
CA LEU A 13 7.19 -2.60 -2.35
C LEU A 13 6.30 -1.36 -2.42
N LEU A 14 5.09 -1.50 -2.97
CA LEU A 14 4.12 -0.40 -3.02
C LEU A 14 3.72 0.04 -1.61
N TRP A 15 3.46 -0.94 -0.72
CA TRP A 15 3.19 -0.66 0.69
C TRP A 15 4.38 0.03 1.38
N ALA A 16 5.61 -0.47 1.19
CA ALA A 16 6.81 0.11 1.81
C ALA A 16 7.05 1.55 1.33
N LEU A 17 6.82 1.82 0.04
CA LEU A 17 6.90 3.16 -0.52
C LEU A 17 5.82 4.07 0.08
N HIS A 18 4.58 3.58 0.20
CA HIS A 18 3.50 4.33 0.83
C HIS A 18 3.80 4.63 2.31
N PHE A 19 4.28 3.65 3.07
CA PHE A 19 4.70 3.83 4.46
C PHE A 19 5.76 4.93 4.60
N THR A 20 6.78 4.91 3.72
CA THR A 20 7.84 5.91 3.71
C THR A 20 7.29 7.31 3.44
N LEU A 21 6.34 7.44 2.51
CA LEU A 21 5.70 8.73 2.20
C LEU A 21 4.83 9.25 3.36
N ILE A 22 4.03 8.38 3.98
CA ILE A 22 3.22 8.76 5.15
C ILE A 22 4.12 9.20 6.31
N TYR A 23 5.19 8.46 6.58
CA TYR A 23 6.16 8.83 7.60
C TYR A 23 6.83 10.17 7.29
N ALA A 24 7.21 10.42 6.03
CA ALA A 24 7.77 11.70 5.62
C ALA A 24 6.78 12.87 5.75
N LEU A 25 5.49 12.64 5.44
CA LEU A 25 4.42 13.62 5.61
C LEU A 25 4.23 13.99 7.08
N ILE A 26 4.14 12.99 7.96
CA ILE A 26 4.04 13.21 9.41
C ILE A 26 5.27 13.98 9.92
N SER A 27 6.47 13.56 9.51
CA SER A 27 7.72 14.25 9.86
C SER A 27 7.74 15.71 9.37
N ALA A 28 7.18 15.99 8.20
CA ALA A 28 7.11 17.34 7.64
C ALA A 28 6.09 18.24 8.35
N ALA A 29 4.95 17.69 8.76
CA ALA A 29 3.96 18.42 9.57
C ALA A 29 4.46 18.68 11.00
N CYS A 30 5.23 17.74 11.57
CA CYS A 30 5.82 17.90 12.90
C CYS A 30 7.13 18.68 12.91
N ALA A 31 7.64 19.15 11.76
CA ALA A 31 8.85 19.95 11.71
C ALA A 31 8.61 21.35 12.32
N PRO A 32 9.61 21.97 12.98
CA PRO A 32 9.45 23.25 13.70
C PRO A 32 9.06 24.44 12.81
N ARG A 33 9.16 24.26 11.48
CA ARG A 33 8.78 25.23 10.46
C ARG A 33 7.35 25.04 9.93
N ALA A 34 6.59 24.09 10.50
CA ALA A 34 5.19 23.79 10.19
C ALA A 34 4.82 23.95 8.70
N LEU A 35 5.54 23.23 7.82
CA LEU A 35 5.34 23.36 6.37
C LEU A 35 3.94 22.93 5.92
N LEU A 36 3.26 22.12 6.73
CA LEU A 36 1.96 21.55 6.45
C LEU A 36 1.07 21.68 7.69
N GLY A 37 -0.08 22.33 7.54
CA GLY A 37 -1.13 22.30 8.54
C GLY A 37 -1.75 20.90 8.66
N GLN A 38 -2.38 20.62 9.81
CA GLN A 38 -3.04 19.35 10.12
C GLN A 38 -4.03 18.94 9.03
N ASP A 39 -4.85 19.88 8.54
CA ASP A 39 -5.85 19.63 7.49
C ASP A 39 -5.21 19.20 6.16
N HIS A 40 -4.13 19.87 5.77
CA HIS A 40 -3.39 19.52 4.55
C HIS A 40 -2.72 18.15 4.67
N LEU A 41 -2.13 17.83 5.83
CA LEU A 41 -1.59 16.50 6.07
C LEU A 41 -2.67 15.42 5.94
N LEU A 42 -3.85 15.65 6.51
CA LEU A 42 -4.95 14.68 6.49
C LEU A 42 -5.47 14.46 5.06
N ILE A 43 -5.68 15.54 4.31
CA ILE A 43 -6.11 15.48 2.90
C ILE A 43 -5.06 14.73 2.06
N ILE A 44 -3.78 15.09 2.17
CA ILE A 44 -2.71 14.47 1.37
C ILE A 44 -2.57 12.98 1.73
N ALA A 45 -2.61 12.64 3.03
CA ALA A 45 -2.53 11.26 3.48
C ALA A 45 -3.70 10.42 2.94
N VAL A 46 -4.94 10.90 3.07
CA VAL A 46 -6.14 10.20 2.56
C VAL A 46 -6.04 10.00 1.05
N VAL A 47 -5.73 11.07 0.29
CA VAL A 47 -5.63 11.00 -1.17
C VAL A 47 -4.53 10.02 -1.60
N LEU A 48 -3.36 10.07 -0.95
CA LEU A 48 -2.25 9.18 -1.24
C LEU A 48 -2.58 7.72 -0.93
N THR A 49 -3.20 7.46 0.23
CA THR A 49 -3.63 6.11 0.64
C THR A 49 -4.65 5.55 -0.34
N LEU A 50 -5.67 6.34 -0.72
CA LEU A 50 -6.68 5.93 -1.69
C LEU A 50 -6.07 5.64 -3.07
N ALA A 51 -5.17 6.51 -3.56
CA ALA A 51 -4.50 6.31 -4.83
C ALA A 51 -3.69 5.01 -4.85
N MET A 52 -2.88 4.76 -3.82
CA MET A 52 -2.07 3.53 -3.71
C MET A 52 -2.95 2.29 -3.54
N ALA A 53 -4.01 2.36 -2.74
CA ALA A 53 -4.97 1.27 -2.57
C ALA A 53 -5.67 0.92 -3.88
N MET A 54 -6.11 1.92 -4.66
CA MET A 54 -6.73 1.70 -5.97
C MET A 54 -5.77 1.01 -6.94
N VAL A 55 -4.51 1.45 -7.00
CA VAL A 55 -3.48 0.80 -7.82
C VAL A 55 -3.27 -0.67 -7.42
N GLN A 56 -3.23 -0.95 -6.11
CA GLN A 56 -3.05 -2.30 -5.59
C GLN A 56 -4.26 -3.20 -5.88
N ILE A 57 -5.48 -2.70 -5.69
CA ILE A 57 -6.73 -3.39 -6.04
C ILE A 57 -6.76 -3.68 -7.55
N PHE A 58 -6.39 -2.71 -8.39
CA PHE A 58 -6.33 -2.89 -9.84
C PHE A 58 -5.33 -3.99 -10.24
N TRP A 59 -4.16 -4.05 -9.59
CA TRP A 59 -3.19 -5.12 -9.83
C TRP A 59 -3.70 -6.48 -9.39
N MET A 60 -4.33 -6.58 -8.22
CA MET A 60 -4.93 -7.83 -7.72
C MET A 60 -6.05 -8.31 -8.66
N TRP A 61 -6.93 -7.39 -9.11
CA TRP A 61 -8.01 -7.69 -10.02
C TRP A 61 -7.51 -8.20 -11.39
N ARG A 62 -6.51 -7.52 -11.97
CA ARG A 62 -5.88 -7.93 -13.23
C ARG A 62 -5.16 -9.27 -13.11
N GLY A 63 -4.49 -9.52 -11.98
CA GLY A 63 -3.84 -10.79 -11.68
C GLY A 63 -4.84 -11.94 -11.57
N ALA A 64 -5.96 -11.73 -10.88
CA ALA A 64 -7.03 -12.72 -10.75
C ALA A 64 -7.69 -13.06 -12.10
N HIS A 65 -7.89 -12.08 -12.98
CA HIS A 65 -8.47 -12.32 -14.31
C HIS A 65 -7.49 -13.02 -15.26
N SER A 66 -6.19 -12.71 -15.16
CA SER A 66 -5.16 -13.36 -15.99
C SER A 66 -4.87 -14.80 -15.57
N GLY A 67 -5.05 -15.15 -14.29
CA GLY A 67 -4.82 -16.48 -13.74
C GLY A 67 -5.91 -17.51 -14.07
N ARG A 68 -6.99 -17.10 -14.74
CA ARG A 68 -8.10 -18.00 -15.13
C ARG A 68 -7.82 -18.83 -16.40
N ARG A 69 -6.58 -18.83 -16.91
CA ARG A 69 -6.13 -19.73 -17.99
C ARG A 69 -5.85 -21.12 -17.41
N SER A 70 -6.57 -22.11 -17.93
CA SER A 70 -6.80 -23.45 -17.38
C SER A 70 -5.61 -24.43 -17.44
N ASP A 71 -4.37 -23.95 -17.52
CA ASP A 71 -3.19 -24.80 -17.73
C ASP A 71 -2.00 -24.36 -16.87
N LEU A 72 -2.24 -24.16 -15.57
CA LEU A 72 -1.23 -23.78 -14.59
C LEU A 72 -0.81 -24.99 -13.77
N ASN A 73 0.50 -25.20 -13.63
CA ASN A 73 1.05 -26.29 -12.82
C ASN A 73 0.77 -26.06 -11.31
N ARG A 74 0.86 -27.11 -10.49
CA ARG A 74 0.60 -27.07 -9.04
C ARG A 74 1.46 -26.04 -8.31
N ASP A 75 2.71 -25.85 -8.74
CA ASP A 75 3.61 -24.85 -8.15
C ASP A 75 3.22 -23.41 -8.51
N GLU A 76 2.70 -23.20 -9.73
CA GLU A 76 2.29 -21.87 -10.20
C GLU A 76 1.00 -21.41 -9.51
N THR A 77 0.06 -22.33 -9.26
CA THR A 77 -1.15 -22.04 -8.47
C THR A 77 -0.82 -21.68 -7.02
N ALA A 78 0.16 -22.35 -6.40
CA ALA A 78 0.63 -22.01 -5.05
C ALA A 78 1.26 -20.60 -5.01
N LEU A 79 2.08 -20.25 -6.00
CA LEU A 79 2.69 -18.92 -6.09
C LEU A 79 1.67 -17.82 -6.39
N LEU A 80 0.64 -18.08 -7.21
CA LEU A 80 -0.46 -17.14 -7.45
C LEU A 80 -1.26 -16.90 -6.16
N ARG A 81 -1.54 -17.96 -5.40
CA ARG A 81 -2.20 -17.86 -4.10
C ARG A 81 -1.36 -17.05 -3.10
N ALA A 82 -0.05 -17.30 -3.04
CA ALA A 82 0.86 -16.52 -2.21
C ALA A 82 0.89 -15.04 -2.63
N GLY A 83 0.91 -14.76 -3.93
CA GLY A 83 0.83 -13.39 -4.45
C GLY A 83 -0.48 -12.68 -4.08
N TRP A 84 -1.61 -13.38 -4.14
CA TRP A 84 -2.90 -12.83 -3.71
C TRP A 84 -2.92 -12.48 -2.23
N TRP A 85 -2.45 -13.39 -1.36
CA TRP A 85 -2.39 -13.14 0.09
C TRP A 85 -1.43 -12.00 0.43
N THR A 86 -0.26 -11.97 -0.23
CA THR A 86 0.71 -10.88 -0.05
C THR A 86 0.11 -9.54 -0.49
N GLY A 87 -0.65 -9.53 -1.59
CA GLY A 87 -1.40 -8.36 -2.05
C GLY A 87 -2.43 -7.89 -1.02
N LEU A 88 -3.23 -8.81 -0.48
CA LEU A 88 -4.24 -8.49 0.53
C LEU A 88 -3.61 -7.93 1.81
N ILE A 89 -2.57 -8.57 2.33
CA ILE A 89 -1.86 -8.12 3.54
C ILE A 89 -1.28 -6.72 3.32
N SER A 90 -0.65 -6.48 2.16
CA SER A 90 -0.08 -5.17 1.82
C SER A 90 -1.16 -4.09 1.69
N LEU A 91 -2.35 -4.44 1.19
CA LEU A 91 -3.49 -3.52 1.10
C LEU A 91 -4.00 -3.12 2.48
N ILE A 92 -4.19 -4.11 3.36
CA ILE A 92 -4.59 -3.86 4.75
C ILE A 92 -3.53 -2.97 5.43
N ALA A 93 -2.25 -3.29 5.25
CA ALA A 93 -1.16 -2.51 5.83
C ALA A 93 -1.08 -1.08 5.27
N THR A 94 -1.45 -0.88 4.00
CA THR A 94 -1.53 0.46 3.37
C THR A 94 -2.65 1.28 4.01
N LEU A 95 -3.81 0.68 4.28
CA LEU A 95 -4.91 1.35 4.98
C LEU A 95 -4.59 1.62 6.45
N ALA A 96 -3.93 0.68 7.13
CA ALA A 96 -3.51 0.83 8.52
C ALA A 96 -2.49 1.95 8.73
N ASN A 97 -1.71 2.33 7.72
CA ASN A 97 -0.81 3.48 7.80
C ASN A 97 -1.53 4.82 7.99
N LEU A 98 -2.85 4.88 7.72
CA LEU A 98 -3.64 6.08 7.95
C LEU A 98 -4.05 6.25 9.41
N THR A 99 -4.02 5.17 10.20
CA THR A 99 -4.36 5.16 11.64
C THR A 99 -3.64 6.24 12.46
N PRO A 100 -2.29 6.40 12.40
CA PRO A 100 -1.62 7.45 13.15
C PRO A 100 -2.09 8.86 12.77
N VAL A 101 -2.41 9.09 11.49
CA VAL A 101 -2.88 10.40 10.99
C VAL A 101 -4.28 10.74 11.53
N LEU A 102 -5.12 9.73 11.75
CA LEU A 102 -6.51 9.91 12.20
C LEU A 102 -6.64 10.03 13.72
N ILE A 103 -5.75 9.37 14.47
CA ILE A 103 -5.87 9.26 15.94
C ILE A 103 -5.01 10.28 16.67
N LEU A 104 -3.83 10.64 16.15
CA LEU A 104 -2.91 11.54 16.86
C LEU A 104 -3.38 13.00 16.71
N PRO A 105 -3.68 13.70 17.82
CA PRO A 105 -4.13 15.10 17.82
C PRO A 105 -2.95 16.04 17.54
N GLY A 106 -2.49 16.05 16.29
CA GLY A 106 -1.42 16.93 15.82
C GLY A 106 -0.07 16.74 16.50
N CYS A 107 0.92 17.52 16.06
CA CYS A 107 2.29 17.48 16.55
C CYS A 107 2.51 18.41 17.76
N HIS A 108 1.48 18.63 18.57
CA HIS A 108 1.59 19.41 19.79
C HIS A 108 2.01 18.46 20.91
N GLY A 109 3.28 18.57 21.33
CA GLY A 109 3.76 18.00 22.58
C GLY A 109 3.09 18.65 23.78
#